data_AF-A0A351TU04-F1
#
_entry.id   AF-A0A351TU04-F1
#
_cell.length_a   1.000
_cell.length_b   1.000
_cell.length_c   1.000
_cell.angle_alpha   90.00
_cell.angle_beta   90.00
_cell.angle_gamma   90.00
#
_symmetry.space_group_name_H-M   'P 1'
#
loop_
_entity.id
_entity.type
_entity.pdbx_description
1 polymer ?
#
loop_
_entity_poly.entity_id
_entity_poly.type
_entity_poly.pdbx_seq_one_letter_code
_entity_poly.pdbx_strand_id
1 'polypeptide(L)'
;MELLETALQEYAAEGGEDIYTKASYEIYRQAVTEARQLLEQRAEAEGLPKQPAEEQGLPQQVSPDAAACEDKFKQLKEGYEQLVKKYRYDSFLPGEQWRDTENELIQAHGGQVQQLPVKDEATGEMVPRWVWVGEDKTKGARGGIRAYSSEDLYNWQSEGVIMRNVSSRESLETDDYFKELYAGYTQEQLDNVFQSLDADSAIIERPKLIYNEKTGKYVLWFHADGPTESSDSSYAAACAGVAVSDSPFGPYRFIDRYRLNVCPKDQEDQHPSSKGMARDMNLFVDSDKTAYIIYSSEENLTLYISKLNEEYTYLASPPEEAVYGEDFIRLYPGAQREAPAVFQRDGKYYLLSSGCTGWTPNQARYYMSDSMMGEWLNMGDPCIGDTAATTFNSQSTCVFQGPTGDLIYMGDRWNSDKLSDSRYIWLPVTFSEDGEMELRWQNEWKYE
;
A
#
# COMPACT_ATOMS: atom_id res chain seq x y z
N MET A 1 -26.11 24.60 34.48
CA MET A 1 -24.88 24.02 35.05
C MET A 1 -25.11 22.58 35.42
N GLU A 2 -25.99 22.28 36.39
CA GLU A 2 -26.30 20.88 36.79
C GLU A 2 -26.63 19.96 35.60
N LEU A 3 -27.48 20.40 34.66
CA LEU A 3 -27.78 19.62 33.45
C LEU A 3 -26.55 19.31 32.58
N LEU A 4 -25.61 20.25 32.47
CA LEU A 4 -24.38 20.07 31.69
C LEU A 4 -23.37 19.17 32.44
N GLU A 5 -23.34 19.25 33.77
CA GLU A 5 -22.55 18.36 34.63
C GLU A 5 -23.06 16.92 34.55
N THR A 6 -24.38 16.71 34.64
CA THR A 6 -25.01 15.40 34.44
C THR A 6 -24.71 14.86 33.04
N ALA A 7 -24.80 15.72 32.01
CA ALA A 7 -24.49 15.31 30.64
C ALA A 7 -23.03 14.85 30.46
N LEU A 8 -22.07 15.48 31.14
CA LEU A 8 -20.66 15.04 31.14
C LEU A 8 -20.46 13.66 31.78
N GLN A 9 -21.37 13.22 32.64
CA GLN A 9 -21.36 11.89 33.23
C GLN A 9 -22.10 10.87 32.35
N GLU A 10 -23.24 11.26 31.78
CA GLU A 10 -24.07 10.40 30.93
C GLU A 10 -23.44 10.15 29.56
N TYR A 11 -22.86 11.17 28.94
CA TYR A 11 -22.20 11.11 27.63
C TYR A 11 -20.68 10.88 27.80
N ALA A 12 -20.32 9.87 28.58
CA ALA A 12 -18.94 9.47 28.83
C ALA A 12 -18.53 8.31 27.90
N ALA A 13 -17.49 8.52 27.08
CA ALA A 13 -16.95 7.47 26.23
C ALA A 13 -16.34 6.31 27.05
N GLU A 14 -16.45 5.07 26.54
CA GLU A 14 -15.91 3.86 27.18
C GLU A 14 -14.37 3.77 27.12
N GLY A 15 -13.72 4.75 26.47
CA GLY A 15 -12.28 4.91 26.37
C GLY A 15 -11.90 5.96 25.34
N GLY A 16 -10.72 5.82 24.74
CA GLY A 16 -10.13 6.82 23.84
C GLY A 16 -10.06 6.41 22.36
N GLU A 17 -9.04 6.95 21.68
CA GLU A 17 -8.73 6.72 20.26
C GLU A 17 -8.39 5.24 19.94
N ASP A 18 -8.16 4.41 20.95
CA ASP A 18 -7.97 2.96 20.78
C ASP A 18 -9.28 2.23 20.43
N ILE A 19 -10.42 2.78 20.88
CA ILE A 19 -11.76 2.20 20.70
C ILE A 19 -12.53 2.91 19.59
N TYR A 20 -12.37 4.22 19.44
CA TYR A 20 -13.12 5.03 18.49
C TYR A 20 -12.22 5.60 17.39
N THR A 21 -12.77 5.80 16.19
CA THR A 21 -12.05 6.47 15.10
C THR A 21 -11.58 7.84 15.56
N LYS A 22 -10.39 8.25 15.14
CA LYS A 22 -9.76 9.49 15.53
C LYS A 22 -10.67 10.69 15.28
N ALA A 23 -11.25 10.77 14.08
CA ALA A 23 -12.11 11.89 13.71
C ALA A 23 -13.35 12.00 14.61
N SER A 24 -14.02 10.88 14.91
CA SER A 24 -15.21 10.92 15.78
C SER A 24 -14.84 11.25 17.23
N TYR A 25 -13.72 10.71 17.71
CA TYR A 25 -13.25 10.96 19.06
C TYR A 25 -12.76 12.40 19.26
N GLU A 26 -12.13 13.02 18.27
CA GLU A 26 -11.70 14.43 18.33
C GLU A 26 -12.89 15.38 18.47
N ILE A 27 -13.97 15.16 17.71
CA ILE A 27 -15.22 15.94 17.83
C ILE A 27 -15.79 15.82 19.25
N TYR A 28 -15.90 14.59 19.76
CA TYR A 28 -16.36 14.32 21.11
C TYR A 28 -15.46 14.99 22.17
N ARG A 29 -14.14 14.82 22.05
CA ARG A 29 -13.15 15.36 22.99
C ARG A 29 -13.18 16.89 23.02
N GLN A 30 -13.35 17.52 21.86
CA GLN A 30 -13.52 18.97 21.77
C GLN A 30 -14.79 19.41 22.51
N ALA A 31 -15.92 18.75 22.29
CA ALA A 31 -17.17 19.07 22.98
C ALA A 31 -17.06 18.91 24.51
N VAL A 32 -16.41 17.84 24.99
CA VAL A 32 -16.11 17.63 26.41
C VAL A 32 -15.24 18.76 26.97
N THR A 33 -14.18 19.13 26.23
CA THR A 33 -13.23 20.18 26.65
C THR A 33 -13.94 21.53 26.79
N GLU A 34 -14.72 21.91 25.78
CA GLU A 34 -15.46 23.17 25.78
C GLU A 34 -16.56 23.22 26.85
N ALA A 35 -17.24 22.11 27.11
CA ALA A 35 -18.21 22.01 28.20
C ALA A 35 -17.55 22.19 29.58
N ARG A 36 -16.40 21.56 29.81
CA ARG A 36 -15.63 21.69 31.06
C ARG A 36 -15.11 23.11 31.27
N GLN A 37 -14.55 23.72 30.22
CA GLN A 37 -14.07 25.12 30.26
C GLN A 37 -15.18 26.09 30.62
N LEU A 38 -16.39 25.92 30.07
CA LEU A 38 -17.54 26.77 30.43
C LEU A 38 -17.94 26.61 31.90
N LEU A 39 -17.93 25.38 32.44
CA LEU A 39 -18.23 25.14 33.85
C LEU A 39 -17.17 25.75 34.78
N GLU A 40 -15.88 25.63 34.43
CA GLU A 40 -14.77 26.21 35.18
C GLU A 40 -14.84 27.74 35.23
N GLN A 41 -15.02 28.39 34.07
CA GLN A 41 -15.21 29.85 33.97
C GLN A 41 -16.37 30.35 34.84
N ARG A 42 -17.43 29.54 34.98
CA ARG A 42 -18.57 29.89 35.83
C ARG A 42 -18.31 29.71 37.30
N ALA A 43 -17.67 28.63 37.70
CA ALA A 43 -17.28 28.43 39.08
C ALA A 43 -16.39 29.59 39.57
N GLU A 44 -15.50 30.10 38.71
CA GLU A 44 -14.70 31.29 38.98
C GLU A 44 -15.54 32.57 39.08
N ALA A 45 -16.51 32.77 38.16
CA ALA A 45 -17.41 33.93 38.16
C ALA A 45 -18.35 33.98 39.39
N GLU A 46 -18.84 32.82 39.85
CA GLU A 46 -19.67 32.71 41.06
C GLU A 46 -18.85 32.94 42.35
N GLY A 47 -17.52 32.82 42.29
CA GLY A 47 -16.59 33.12 43.38
C GLY A 47 -16.21 34.60 43.53
N LEU A 48 -16.60 35.49 42.59
CA LEU A 48 -16.34 36.94 42.64
C LEU A 48 -17.48 37.71 43.35
N PRO A 49 -17.18 38.76 44.14
CA PRO A 49 -18.20 39.52 44.86
C PRO A 49 -19.14 40.25 43.89
N LYS A 50 -20.46 39.98 44.01
CA LYS A 50 -21.52 40.59 43.19
C LYS A 50 -21.55 42.12 43.37
N GLN A 51 -21.44 42.88 42.27
CA GLN A 51 -21.87 44.28 42.27
C GLN A 51 -23.42 44.36 42.30
N PRO A 52 -24.02 45.38 42.94
CA PRO A 52 -25.47 45.43 43.09
C PRO A 52 -26.12 45.72 41.74
N ALA A 53 -27.04 44.85 41.30
CA ALA A 53 -27.87 45.06 40.12
C ALA A 53 -29.29 45.43 40.54
N GLU A 54 -29.81 46.54 40.00
CA GLU A 54 -31.19 47.00 40.16
C GLU A 54 -32.15 46.10 39.34
N GLU A 55 -33.20 45.61 39.99
CA GLU A 55 -34.25 44.77 39.40
C GLU A 55 -35.23 45.59 38.55
N GLN A 56 -35.45 45.20 37.29
CA GLN A 56 -36.72 45.43 36.60
C GLN A 56 -37.14 44.22 35.77
N GLY A 57 -38.38 43.78 36.01
CA GLY A 57 -38.98 42.59 35.42
C GLY A 57 -39.39 42.75 33.96
N LEU A 58 -39.06 41.72 33.17
CA LEU A 58 -39.48 41.45 31.80
C LEU A 58 -39.62 39.91 31.66
N PRO A 59 -40.39 39.38 30.69
CA PRO A 59 -40.65 37.94 30.55
C PRO A 59 -39.34 37.16 30.45
N GLN A 60 -39.30 35.94 31.00
CA GLN A 60 -38.14 35.04 31.06
C GLN A 60 -37.50 34.84 29.67
N GLN A 61 -36.66 35.79 29.24
CA GLN A 61 -35.64 35.54 28.25
C GLN A 61 -34.64 34.60 28.94
N VAL A 62 -34.38 33.47 28.29
CA VAL A 62 -33.27 32.59 28.66
C VAL A 62 -32.05 33.49 28.80
N SER A 63 -31.44 33.53 29.98
CA SER A 63 -30.23 34.33 30.16
C SER A 63 -29.21 33.87 29.13
N PRO A 64 -28.37 34.77 28.57
CA PRO A 64 -27.29 34.37 27.67
C PRO A 64 -26.46 33.18 28.22
N ASP A 65 -26.39 33.09 29.55
CA ASP A 65 -25.77 32.00 30.29
C ASP A 65 -26.54 30.67 30.23
N ALA A 66 -27.86 30.66 30.35
CA ALA A 66 -28.61 29.41 30.20
C ALA A 66 -28.53 28.89 28.76
N ALA A 67 -28.55 29.78 27.77
CA ALA A 67 -28.37 29.43 26.36
C ALA A 67 -26.99 28.81 26.08
N ALA A 68 -25.91 29.41 26.61
CA ALA A 68 -24.56 28.87 26.43
C ALA A 68 -24.39 27.46 27.04
N CYS A 69 -25.00 27.18 28.21
CA CYS A 69 -24.98 25.83 28.78
C CYS A 69 -25.80 24.84 27.94
N GLU A 70 -26.95 25.27 27.41
CA GLU A 70 -27.78 24.45 26.54
C GLU A 70 -27.06 24.11 25.22
N ASP A 71 -26.34 25.07 24.65
CA ASP A 71 -25.54 24.85 23.43
C ASP A 71 -24.40 23.85 23.68
N LYS A 72 -23.66 23.99 24.80
CA LYS A 72 -22.62 23.00 25.16
C LYS A 72 -23.18 21.63 25.48
N PHE A 73 -24.38 21.56 26.06
CA PHE A 73 -25.08 20.29 26.26
C PHE A 73 -25.38 19.62 24.91
N LYS A 74 -25.92 20.37 23.95
CA LYS A 74 -26.23 19.85 22.60
C LYS A 74 -24.96 19.37 21.89
N GLN A 75 -23.90 20.17 21.91
CA GLN A 75 -22.61 19.81 21.31
C GLN A 75 -22.01 18.55 21.93
N LEU A 76 -22.06 18.40 23.26
CA LEU A 76 -21.59 17.20 23.94
C LEU A 76 -22.39 15.97 23.55
N LYS A 77 -23.72 16.08 23.54
CA LYS A 77 -24.61 15.00 23.13
C LYS A 77 -24.35 14.60 21.68
N GLU A 78 -24.32 15.58 20.77
CA GLU A 78 -24.05 15.35 19.35
C GLU A 78 -22.67 14.74 19.11
N GLY A 79 -21.64 15.19 19.84
CA GLY A 79 -20.30 14.61 19.76
C GLY A 79 -20.26 13.16 20.25
N TYR A 80 -20.98 12.83 21.31
CA TYR A 80 -21.08 11.46 21.82
C TYR A 80 -21.87 10.54 20.87
N GLU A 81 -22.99 11.01 20.33
CA GLU A 81 -23.80 10.26 19.36
C GLU A 81 -23.07 10.03 18.03
N GLN A 82 -22.06 10.84 17.72
CA GLN A 82 -21.20 10.70 16.54
C GLN A 82 -20.00 9.77 16.73
N LEU A 83 -19.78 9.22 17.94
CA LEU A 83 -18.68 8.29 18.18
C LEU A 83 -18.80 7.04 17.31
N VAL A 84 -17.74 6.72 16.55
CA VAL A 84 -17.68 5.56 15.69
C VAL A 84 -16.66 4.58 16.24
N LYS A 85 -17.10 3.40 16.68
CA LYS A 85 -16.18 2.34 17.15
C LYS A 85 -15.33 1.81 16.00
N LYS A 86 -14.05 1.58 16.25
CA LYS A 86 -13.13 0.93 15.31
C LYS A 86 -13.56 -0.50 15.09
N TYR A 87 -13.64 -0.92 13.84
CA TYR A 87 -13.81 -2.33 13.50
C TYR A 87 -12.48 -3.06 13.71
N ARG A 88 -12.52 -4.27 14.29
CA ARG A 88 -11.34 -5.09 14.53
C ARG A 88 -11.53 -6.46 13.92
N TYR A 89 -10.49 -6.94 13.25
CA TYR A 89 -10.41 -8.26 12.66
C TYR A 89 -9.53 -9.14 13.55
N ASP A 90 -9.90 -10.42 13.69
CA ASP A 90 -9.11 -11.43 14.38
C ASP A 90 -8.88 -12.69 13.51
N SER A 91 -9.26 -12.61 12.23
CA SER A 91 -9.12 -13.60 11.17
C SER A 91 -9.04 -12.90 9.81
N PHE A 92 -8.55 -13.62 8.80
CA PHE A 92 -8.67 -13.22 7.40
C PHE A 92 -10.01 -13.69 6.85
N LEU A 93 -10.66 -12.81 6.08
CA LEU A 93 -11.94 -13.06 5.41
C LEU A 93 -11.76 -12.83 3.89
N PRO A 94 -11.22 -13.81 3.13
CA PRO A 94 -10.81 -13.60 1.75
C PRO A 94 -11.97 -13.13 0.86
N GLY A 95 -11.79 -11.99 0.19
CA GLY A 95 -12.76 -11.43 -0.75
C GLY A 95 -13.84 -10.54 -0.15
N GLU A 96 -13.93 -10.46 1.18
CA GLU A 96 -14.81 -9.52 1.87
C GLU A 96 -14.26 -8.08 1.85
N GLN A 97 -15.07 -7.11 2.27
CA GLN A 97 -14.56 -5.75 2.50
C GLN A 97 -13.61 -5.73 3.70
N TRP A 98 -12.41 -5.21 3.48
CA TRP A 98 -11.41 -5.04 4.53
C TRP A 98 -11.20 -3.54 4.79
N ARG A 99 -11.42 -3.14 6.05
CA ARG A 99 -11.30 -1.75 6.49
C ARG A 99 -10.09 -1.56 7.37
N ASP A 100 -9.52 -0.37 7.30
CA ASP A 100 -8.44 0.06 8.17
C ASP A 100 -8.96 0.40 9.59
N THR A 101 -8.05 0.75 10.48
CA THR A 101 -8.34 1.15 11.86
C THR A 101 -9.23 2.39 11.99
N GLU A 102 -9.42 3.15 10.91
CA GLU A 102 -10.30 4.33 10.87
C GLU A 102 -11.62 4.04 10.12
N ASN A 103 -11.90 2.76 9.88
CA ASN A 103 -13.08 2.24 9.17
C ASN A 103 -13.16 2.62 7.69
N GLU A 104 -12.08 3.11 7.08
CA GLU A 104 -12.01 3.34 5.64
C GLU A 104 -11.65 2.05 4.91
N LEU A 105 -12.11 1.88 3.67
CA LEU A 105 -11.71 0.72 2.87
C LEU A 105 -10.21 0.75 2.61
N ILE A 106 -9.52 -0.37 2.80
CA ILE A 106 -8.11 -0.49 2.47
C ILE A 106 -7.92 -0.34 0.95
N GLN A 107 -6.97 0.49 0.53
CA GLN A 107 -6.64 0.78 -0.87
C GLN A 107 -5.13 0.57 -1.10
N ALA A 108 -4.74 -0.69 -1.29
CA ALA A 108 -3.35 -1.09 -1.51
C ALA A 108 -3.28 -2.31 -2.46
N HIS A 109 -3.86 -2.13 -3.66
CA HIS A 109 -3.99 -3.17 -4.69
C HIS A 109 -2.67 -3.43 -5.42
N GLY A 110 -2.48 -4.61 -6.01
CA GLY A 110 -1.23 -4.97 -6.69
C GLY A 110 -0.01 -4.92 -5.76
N GLY A 111 -0.26 -4.93 -4.45
CA GLY A 111 0.71 -4.53 -3.45
C GLY A 111 1.71 -5.60 -3.05
N GLN A 112 2.44 -5.27 -1.99
CA GLN A 112 3.31 -6.18 -1.26
C GLN A 112 3.19 -5.94 0.24
N VAL A 113 3.25 -7.06 0.98
CA VAL A 113 3.34 -7.08 2.43
C VAL A 113 4.69 -7.70 2.81
N GLN A 114 5.34 -7.09 3.78
CA GLN A 114 6.57 -7.64 4.37
C GLN A 114 6.83 -6.96 5.71
N GLN A 115 7.72 -7.55 6.50
CA GLN A 115 8.22 -6.93 7.70
C GLN A 115 9.40 -6.02 7.35
N LEU A 116 9.31 -4.73 7.70
CA LEU A 116 10.38 -3.76 7.51
C LEU A 116 10.83 -3.20 8.85
N PRO A 117 12.11 -2.81 8.99
CA PRO A 117 12.51 -1.99 10.12
C PRO A 117 11.80 -0.63 9.98
N VAL A 118 11.28 -0.07 11.06
CA VAL A 118 10.59 1.22 11.11
C VAL A 118 11.10 1.95 12.35
N LYS A 119 11.40 3.24 12.23
CA LYS A 119 11.88 4.02 13.37
C LYS A 119 10.71 4.32 14.32
N ASP A 120 10.79 3.85 15.55
CA ASP A 120 9.90 4.23 16.62
C ASP A 120 10.18 5.68 17.03
N GLU A 121 9.19 6.56 16.97
CA GLU A 121 9.40 7.99 17.24
C GLU A 121 9.68 8.30 18.72
N ALA A 122 9.15 7.49 19.64
CA ALA A 122 9.28 7.72 21.08
C ALA A 122 10.67 7.34 21.60
N THR A 123 11.24 6.25 21.07
CA THR A 123 12.52 5.67 21.50
C THR A 123 13.66 5.99 20.54
N GLY A 124 13.36 6.23 19.27
CA GLY A 124 14.33 6.40 18.19
C GLY A 124 14.91 5.08 17.67
N GLU A 125 14.49 3.93 18.18
CA GLU A 125 14.98 2.60 17.79
C GLU A 125 14.29 2.10 16.51
N MET A 126 14.98 1.26 15.74
CA MET A 126 14.37 0.58 14.60
C MET A 126 13.67 -0.69 15.09
N VAL A 127 12.36 -0.76 14.89
CA VAL A 127 11.51 -1.90 15.27
C VAL A 127 10.89 -2.54 14.03
N PRO A 128 10.75 -3.88 13.98
CA PRO A 128 10.06 -4.52 12.88
C PRO A 128 8.56 -4.19 12.89
N ARG A 129 8.00 -3.81 11.74
CA ARG A 129 6.56 -3.63 11.53
C ARG A 129 6.14 -4.26 10.22
N TRP A 130 4.93 -4.80 10.17
CA TRP A 130 4.33 -5.19 8.89
C TRP A 130 3.97 -3.94 8.12
N VAL A 131 4.47 -3.84 6.89
CA VAL A 131 4.18 -2.74 5.98
C VAL A 131 3.52 -3.30 4.74
N TRP A 132 2.37 -2.75 4.39
CA TRP A 132 1.65 -3.06 3.16
C TRP A 132 1.66 -1.83 2.25
N VAL A 133 2.36 -1.92 1.13
CA VAL A 133 2.30 -0.91 0.07
C VAL A 133 1.43 -1.37 -1.09
N GLY A 134 0.73 -0.47 -1.75
CA GLY A 134 -0.09 -0.80 -2.91
C GLY A 134 -0.63 0.42 -3.65
N GLU A 135 -1.26 0.17 -4.78
CA GLU A 135 -1.90 1.19 -5.60
C GLU A 135 -3.11 1.77 -4.86
N ASP A 136 -3.18 3.10 -4.75
CA ASP A 136 -4.37 3.76 -4.24
C ASP A 136 -5.42 3.85 -5.35
N LYS A 137 -6.50 3.08 -5.21
CA LYS A 137 -7.63 3.10 -6.16
C LYS A 137 -8.84 3.92 -5.69
N THR A 138 -8.72 4.69 -4.60
CA THR A 138 -9.81 5.51 -4.04
C THR A 138 -10.48 6.38 -5.11
N LYS A 139 -9.67 6.98 -5.99
CA LYS A 139 -10.12 7.88 -7.06
C LYS A 139 -10.09 7.23 -8.46
N GLY A 140 -10.01 5.90 -8.55
CA GLY A 140 -9.83 5.17 -9.80
C GLY A 140 -8.38 4.77 -10.04
N ALA A 141 -7.92 4.70 -11.30
CA ALA A 141 -6.64 4.08 -11.64
C ALA A 141 -5.39 4.84 -11.14
N ARG A 142 -5.50 6.13 -10.78
CA ARG A 142 -4.37 7.06 -10.57
C ARG A 142 -4.43 7.78 -9.21
N GLY A 143 -4.26 7.04 -8.11
CA GLY A 143 -4.19 7.60 -6.77
C GLY A 143 -2.78 7.71 -6.18
N GLY A 144 -1.77 7.21 -6.88
CA GLY A 144 -0.41 7.06 -6.38
C GLY A 144 -0.22 5.75 -5.62
N ILE A 145 0.78 5.74 -4.73
CA ILE A 145 1.09 4.58 -3.88
C ILE A 145 0.76 4.92 -2.45
N ARG A 146 0.01 4.04 -1.78
CA ARG A 146 -0.36 4.14 -0.37
C ARG A 146 0.38 3.09 0.46
N ALA A 147 0.58 3.39 1.73
CA ALA A 147 1.08 2.44 2.71
C ALA A 147 0.11 2.25 3.88
N TYR A 148 0.18 1.07 4.47
CA TYR A 148 -0.43 0.71 5.75
C TYR A 148 0.61 0.03 6.64
N SER A 149 0.43 0.14 7.96
CA SER A 149 1.24 -0.57 8.96
C SER A 149 0.38 -1.47 9.85
N SER A 150 0.95 -2.57 10.35
CA SER A 150 0.26 -3.50 11.26
C SER A 150 1.20 -4.19 12.23
N GLU A 151 0.64 -4.61 13.37
CA GLU A 151 1.28 -5.52 14.34
C GLU A 151 0.88 -6.98 14.12
N ASP A 152 -0.32 -7.22 13.58
CA ASP A 152 -0.98 -8.52 13.62
C ASP A 152 -1.44 -9.04 12.25
N LEU A 153 -1.20 -8.29 11.16
CA LEU A 153 -1.67 -8.53 9.79
C LEU A 153 -3.19 -8.48 9.56
N TYR A 154 -4.00 -8.37 10.61
CA TYR A 154 -5.46 -8.32 10.53
C TYR A 154 -5.95 -6.87 10.51
N ASN A 155 -5.33 -6.03 11.34
CA ASN A 155 -5.73 -4.66 11.58
C ASN A 155 -4.65 -3.72 11.04
N TRP A 156 -5.01 -2.92 10.04
CA TRP A 156 -4.09 -2.08 9.30
C TRP A 156 -4.33 -0.61 9.59
N GLN A 157 -3.30 0.11 10.04
CA GLN A 157 -3.30 1.55 10.19
C GLN A 157 -2.92 2.19 8.85
N SER A 158 -3.72 3.15 8.40
CA SER A 158 -3.39 3.93 7.19
C SER A 158 -2.24 4.89 7.48
N GLU A 159 -1.20 4.82 6.65
CA GLU A 159 -0.03 5.72 6.68
C GLU A 159 -0.07 6.77 5.56
N GLY A 160 -1.15 6.78 4.78
CA GLY A 160 -1.40 7.75 3.72
C GLY A 160 -0.74 7.41 2.37
N VAL A 161 -0.86 8.34 1.43
CA VAL A 161 -0.24 8.24 0.10
C VAL A 161 1.23 8.64 0.19
N ILE A 162 2.10 7.64 0.10
CA ILE A 162 3.56 7.76 0.28
C ILE A 162 4.27 8.26 -0.98
N MET A 163 3.64 8.08 -2.15
CA MET A 163 4.10 8.63 -3.44
C MET A 163 2.90 9.16 -4.22
N ARG A 164 2.82 10.48 -4.36
CA ARG A 164 1.70 11.19 -5.01
C ARG A 164 1.94 11.32 -6.52
N ASN A 165 0.86 11.18 -7.30
CA ASN A 165 0.83 11.68 -8.67
C ASN A 165 0.97 13.22 -8.70
N VAL A 166 1.50 13.72 -9.81
CA VAL A 166 1.74 15.15 -10.07
C VAL A 166 0.59 15.70 -10.89
N SER A 167 -0.15 16.69 -10.37
CA SER A 167 -1.36 17.22 -11.02
C SER A 167 -1.09 18.14 -12.20
N SER A 168 0.09 18.77 -12.25
CA SER A 168 0.54 19.59 -13.37
C SER A 168 2.05 19.78 -13.29
N ARG A 169 2.71 20.04 -14.42
CA ARG A 169 4.16 20.32 -14.42
C ARG A 169 4.53 21.52 -13.54
N GLU A 170 3.66 22.52 -13.48
CA GLU A 170 3.81 23.70 -12.62
C GLU A 170 3.76 23.36 -11.12
N SER A 171 3.00 22.32 -10.74
CA SER A 171 2.90 21.91 -9.33
C SER A 171 4.25 21.49 -8.73
N LEU A 172 5.17 20.98 -9.55
CA LEU A 172 6.54 20.65 -9.10
C LEU A 172 7.34 21.87 -8.62
N GLU A 173 6.92 23.08 -9.01
CA GLU A 173 7.59 24.34 -8.67
C GLU A 173 6.76 25.24 -7.75
N THR A 174 5.48 24.91 -7.54
CA THR A 174 4.52 25.74 -6.79
C THR A 174 3.96 25.06 -5.54
N ASP A 175 3.80 23.73 -5.53
CA ASP A 175 3.37 22.97 -4.35
C ASP A 175 4.57 22.70 -3.44
N ASP A 176 4.47 23.09 -2.17
CA ASP A 176 5.58 22.97 -1.21
C ASP A 176 6.02 21.52 -1.00
N TYR A 177 5.11 20.53 -1.09
CA TYR A 177 5.45 19.11 -1.01
C TYR A 177 6.44 18.73 -2.12
N PHE A 178 6.15 19.09 -3.37
CA PHE A 178 7.00 18.70 -4.50
C PHE A 178 8.28 19.52 -4.57
N LYS A 179 8.22 20.82 -4.24
CA LYS A 179 9.41 21.68 -4.21
C LYS A 179 10.45 21.18 -3.21
N GLU A 180 10.01 20.78 -2.02
CA GLU A 180 10.91 20.23 -1.00
C GLU A 180 11.41 18.85 -1.45
N LEU A 181 10.51 17.95 -1.87
CA LEU A 181 10.85 16.59 -2.25
C LEU A 181 11.84 16.51 -3.42
N TYR A 182 11.73 17.41 -4.39
CA TYR A 182 12.57 17.46 -5.60
C TYR A 182 13.56 18.62 -5.60
N ALA A 183 13.83 19.23 -4.44
CA ALA A 183 14.85 20.26 -4.30
C ALA A 183 16.18 19.78 -4.93
N GLY A 184 16.76 20.63 -5.80
CA GLY A 184 18.00 20.36 -6.52
C GLY A 184 17.86 19.60 -7.85
N TYR A 185 16.65 19.18 -8.26
CA TYR A 185 16.45 18.63 -9.60
C TYR A 185 16.59 19.68 -10.69
N THR A 186 17.16 19.27 -11.82
CA THR A 186 17.17 20.06 -13.05
C THR A 186 15.78 20.10 -13.68
N GLN A 187 15.56 21.01 -14.62
CA GLN A 187 14.30 21.08 -15.37
C GLN A 187 14.00 19.76 -16.12
N GLU A 188 15.01 19.14 -16.71
CA GLU A 188 14.89 17.83 -17.37
C GLU A 188 14.47 16.72 -16.40
N GLN A 189 15.03 16.70 -15.18
CA GLN A 189 14.63 15.74 -14.16
C GLN A 189 13.20 15.97 -13.68
N LEU A 190 12.78 17.23 -13.51
CA LEU A 190 11.39 17.56 -13.18
C LEU A 190 10.42 17.21 -14.31
N ASP A 191 10.84 17.36 -15.58
CA ASP A 191 10.05 16.94 -16.73
C ASP A 191 9.88 15.41 -16.74
N ASN A 192 10.92 14.65 -16.40
CA ASN A 192 10.84 13.20 -16.25
C ASN A 192 9.93 12.78 -15.08
N VAL A 193 10.02 13.48 -13.93
CA VAL A 193 9.10 13.29 -12.79
C VAL A 193 7.66 13.48 -13.25
N PHE A 194 7.36 14.58 -13.94
CA PHE A 194 6.01 14.86 -14.43
C PHE A 194 5.56 13.79 -15.41
N GLN A 195 6.36 13.46 -16.43
CA GLN A 195 6.01 12.44 -17.43
C GLN A 195 5.74 11.06 -16.81
N SER A 196 6.46 10.72 -15.73
CA SER A 196 6.37 9.42 -15.09
C SER A 196 5.28 9.33 -14.03
N LEU A 197 4.83 10.46 -13.47
CA LEU A 197 3.89 10.52 -12.35
C LEU A 197 2.65 11.38 -12.62
N ASP A 198 2.45 11.85 -13.86
CA ASP A 198 1.31 12.68 -14.26
C ASP A 198 -0.03 12.06 -13.84
N ALA A 199 -0.84 12.84 -13.12
CA ALA A 199 -2.15 12.41 -12.61
C ALA A 199 -3.16 12.09 -13.73
N ASP A 200 -2.93 12.58 -14.95
CA ASP A 200 -3.86 12.40 -16.07
C ASP A 200 -3.48 11.27 -17.03
N SER A 201 -2.20 10.89 -17.08
CA SER A 201 -1.71 9.94 -18.09
C SER A 201 -0.86 8.79 -17.55
N ALA A 202 -0.12 8.98 -16.46
CA ALA A 202 0.76 7.96 -15.93
C ALA A 202 -0.02 6.77 -15.35
N ILE A 203 0.55 5.59 -15.47
CA ILE A 203 0.09 4.36 -14.83
C ILE A 203 1.17 3.95 -13.84
N ILE A 204 0.78 3.77 -12.58
CA ILE A 204 1.64 3.38 -11.47
C ILE A 204 1.03 2.11 -10.91
N GLU A 205 1.66 0.98 -11.19
CA GLU A 205 1.13 -0.33 -10.87
C GLU A 205 2.13 -1.20 -10.11
N ARG A 206 1.59 -2.18 -9.39
CA ARG A 206 2.30 -3.22 -8.66
C ARG A 206 3.50 -2.77 -7.82
N PRO A 207 3.37 -1.76 -6.96
CA PRO A 207 4.50 -1.27 -6.19
C PRO A 207 5.07 -2.35 -5.26
N LYS A 208 6.39 -2.35 -5.14
CA LYS A 208 7.18 -3.24 -4.29
C LYS A 208 8.19 -2.40 -3.54
N LEU A 209 8.25 -2.58 -2.24
CA LEU A 209 9.13 -1.85 -1.35
C LEU A 209 10.23 -2.81 -0.88
N ILE A 210 11.45 -2.34 -0.66
CA ILE A 210 12.51 -3.09 0.03
C ILE A 210 13.35 -2.12 0.87
N TYR A 211 13.96 -2.60 1.94
CA TYR A 211 14.90 -1.81 2.73
C TYR A 211 16.34 -2.17 2.36
N ASN A 212 17.15 -1.15 2.07
CA ASN A 212 18.57 -1.31 1.77
C ASN A 212 19.40 -1.01 3.03
N GLU A 213 19.92 -2.07 3.67
CA GLU A 213 20.69 -1.96 4.92
C GLU A 213 21.98 -1.15 4.76
N LYS A 214 22.61 -1.17 3.57
CA LYS A 214 23.85 -0.45 3.28
C LYS A 214 23.66 1.06 3.28
N THR A 215 22.56 1.54 2.68
CA THR A 215 22.26 2.96 2.51
C THR A 215 21.31 3.51 3.57
N GLY A 216 20.61 2.63 4.30
CA GLY A 216 19.55 3.01 5.23
C GLY A 216 18.28 3.53 4.54
N LYS A 217 18.13 3.31 3.23
CA LYS A 217 17.01 3.82 2.44
C LYS A 217 15.94 2.75 2.22
N TYR A 218 14.71 3.21 2.13
CA TYR A 218 13.59 2.44 1.61
C TYR A 218 13.52 2.67 0.10
N VAL A 219 13.54 1.59 -0.68
CA VAL A 219 13.58 1.64 -2.15
C VAL A 219 12.30 1.04 -2.71
N LEU A 220 11.57 1.85 -3.46
CA LEU A 220 10.28 1.52 -4.04
C LEU A 220 10.46 1.33 -5.54
N TRP A 221 10.09 0.16 -6.05
CA TRP A 221 9.96 -0.11 -7.47
C TRP A 221 8.49 -0.30 -7.84
N PHE A 222 8.11 0.15 -9.03
CA PHE A 222 6.75 0.02 -9.53
C PHE A 222 6.74 -0.03 -11.06
N HIS A 223 5.70 -0.62 -11.63
CA HIS A 223 5.46 -0.57 -13.06
C HIS A 223 5.05 0.86 -13.37
N ALA A 224 5.89 1.53 -14.15
CA ALA A 224 5.72 2.92 -14.52
C ALA A 224 5.43 2.99 -16.01
N ASP A 225 4.15 3.19 -16.34
CA ASP A 225 3.69 3.31 -17.71
C ASP A 225 3.12 4.69 -18.02
N GLY A 226 2.83 4.90 -19.29
CA GLY A 226 2.22 6.11 -19.80
C GLY A 226 2.63 6.38 -21.25
N PRO A 227 2.14 7.49 -21.82
CA PRO A 227 2.53 7.92 -23.15
C PRO A 227 4.04 8.16 -23.27
N THR A 228 4.55 7.99 -24.48
CA THR A 228 5.91 8.35 -24.88
C THR A 228 5.87 9.40 -25.98
N GLU A 229 7.01 9.95 -26.37
CA GLU A 229 7.07 10.89 -27.50
C GLU A 229 6.53 10.30 -28.82
N SER A 230 6.59 8.98 -28.95
CA SER A 230 6.19 8.25 -30.17
C SER A 230 4.84 7.54 -30.07
N SER A 231 4.16 7.56 -28.91
CA SER A 231 2.88 6.89 -28.73
C SER A 231 2.05 7.51 -27.60
N ASP A 232 0.76 7.69 -27.86
CA ASP A 232 -0.24 8.19 -26.91
C ASP A 232 -0.89 7.08 -26.05
N SER A 233 -0.51 5.82 -26.24
CA SER A 233 -1.04 4.70 -25.44
C SER A 233 -0.60 4.81 -23.98
N SER A 234 -1.53 4.53 -23.06
CA SER A 234 -1.25 4.49 -21.62
C SER A 234 -0.26 3.39 -21.22
N TYR A 235 0.00 2.42 -22.09
CA TYR A 235 0.93 1.31 -21.85
C TYR A 235 2.15 1.30 -22.80
N ALA A 236 2.50 2.47 -23.36
CA ALA A 236 3.58 2.62 -24.32
C ALA A 236 4.97 2.59 -23.67
N ALA A 237 5.13 3.25 -22.52
CA ALA A 237 6.42 3.40 -21.84
C ALA A 237 6.93 2.06 -21.31
N ALA A 238 6.06 1.23 -20.71
CA ALA A 238 6.36 -0.11 -20.19
C ALA A 238 7.76 -0.21 -19.56
N CYS A 239 7.99 0.66 -18.57
CA CYS A 239 9.22 0.80 -17.84
C CYS A 239 9.02 0.42 -16.37
N ALA A 240 10.14 0.20 -15.68
CA ALA A 240 10.18 0.18 -14.23
C ALA A 240 10.49 1.59 -13.72
N GLY A 241 9.73 2.06 -12.72
CA GLY A 241 9.99 3.29 -11.98
C GLY A 241 10.65 2.98 -10.64
N VAL A 242 11.54 3.87 -10.20
CA VAL A 242 12.27 3.72 -8.92
C VAL A 242 12.16 5.01 -8.11
N ALA A 243 11.89 4.88 -6.81
CA ALA A 243 11.86 5.98 -5.87
C ALA A 243 12.50 5.58 -4.53
N VAL A 244 12.99 6.56 -3.76
CA VAL A 244 13.64 6.30 -2.45
C VAL A 244 13.10 7.20 -1.36
N SER A 245 13.14 6.72 -0.12
CA SER A 245 12.81 7.51 1.07
C SER A 245 13.69 7.17 2.26
N ASP A 246 13.74 8.09 3.23
CA ASP A 246 14.30 7.88 4.58
C ASP A 246 13.28 7.24 5.54
N SER A 247 12.02 7.15 5.13
CA SER A 247 10.92 6.56 5.91
C SER A 247 10.17 5.53 5.06
N PRO A 248 9.71 4.41 5.62
CA PRO A 248 8.86 3.47 4.89
C PRO A 248 7.54 4.11 4.46
N PHE A 249 7.13 5.17 5.17
CA PHE A 249 5.87 5.89 4.96
C PHE A 249 6.07 7.21 4.19
N GLY A 250 7.22 7.36 3.53
CA GLY A 250 7.49 8.45 2.61
C GLY A 250 7.79 9.79 3.29
N PRO A 251 7.80 10.89 2.50
CA PRO A 251 7.54 10.90 1.06
C PRO A 251 8.64 10.16 0.27
N TYR A 252 8.27 9.52 -0.84
CA TYR A 252 9.22 8.87 -1.75
C TYR A 252 9.63 9.81 -2.88
N ARG A 253 10.93 10.04 -3.01
CA ARG A 253 11.52 10.84 -4.08
C ARG A 253 11.78 9.94 -5.30
N PHE A 254 11.02 10.18 -6.37
CA PHE A 254 11.24 9.51 -7.65
C PHE A 254 12.63 9.78 -8.21
N ILE A 255 13.35 8.73 -8.59
CA ILE A 255 14.68 8.78 -9.19
C ILE A 255 14.54 8.82 -10.70
N ASP A 256 13.99 7.75 -11.28
CA ASP A 256 13.92 7.58 -12.72
C ASP A 256 12.92 6.47 -13.13
N ARG A 257 12.60 6.41 -14.42
CA ARG A 257 11.81 5.38 -15.07
C ARG A 257 12.53 4.91 -16.33
N TYR A 258 12.84 3.61 -16.43
CA TYR A 258 13.63 3.08 -17.55
C TYR A 258 13.28 1.63 -17.93
N ARG A 259 13.68 1.27 -19.16
CA ARG A 259 13.65 -0.09 -19.70
C ARG A 259 14.79 -0.93 -19.11
N LEU A 260 14.57 -2.23 -18.93
CA LEU A 260 15.50 -3.16 -18.28
C LEU A 260 16.26 -4.04 -19.29
N ASN A 261 16.73 -5.22 -18.87
CA ASN A 261 17.50 -6.14 -19.71
C ASN A 261 16.73 -6.56 -20.97
N VAL A 262 17.48 -6.85 -22.03
CA VAL A 262 16.97 -7.21 -23.37
C VAL A 262 17.27 -8.68 -23.68
N CYS A 263 16.57 -9.24 -24.68
CA CYS A 263 16.81 -10.59 -25.15
C CYS A 263 18.28 -10.79 -25.56
N PRO A 264 18.96 -11.87 -25.11
CA PRO A 264 20.30 -12.24 -25.57
C PRO A 264 20.37 -12.36 -27.09
N LYS A 265 21.51 -12.00 -27.68
CA LYS A 265 21.71 -11.94 -29.14
C LYS A 265 21.57 -13.29 -29.85
N ASP A 266 21.80 -14.37 -29.13
CA ASP A 266 21.76 -15.76 -29.59
C ASP A 266 20.42 -16.45 -29.32
N GLN A 267 19.43 -15.73 -28.76
CA GLN A 267 18.09 -16.23 -28.49
C GLN A 267 17.03 -15.49 -29.32
N GLU A 268 15.87 -16.11 -29.48
CA GLU A 268 14.73 -15.47 -30.15
C GLU A 268 14.05 -14.47 -29.21
N ASP A 269 14.01 -13.21 -29.65
CA ASP A 269 13.28 -12.12 -29.01
C ASP A 269 11.80 -12.22 -29.41
N GLN A 270 10.90 -12.36 -28.43
CA GLN A 270 9.46 -12.49 -28.70
C GLN A 270 8.82 -11.15 -29.11
N HIS A 271 9.52 -10.02 -28.94
CA HIS A 271 9.05 -8.71 -29.37
C HIS A 271 10.20 -7.77 -29.80
N PRO A 272 10.87 -8.04 -30.93
CA PRO A 272 12.11 -7.35 -31.32
C PRO A 272 11.92 -5.86 -31.69
N SER A 273 10.68 -5.41 -31.90
CA SER A 273 10.33 -4.02 -32.23
C SER A 273 10.41 -3.06 -31.04
N SER A 274 10.32 -3.56 -29.80
CA SER A 274 10.38 -2.75 -28.59
C SER A 274 11.01 -3.55 -27.45
N LYS A 275 12.24 -3.19 -27.09
CA LYS A 275 13.09 -4.02 -26.21
C LYS A 275 13.12 -3.49 -24.77
N GLY A 276 13.47 -4.38 -23.84
CA GLY A 276 13.72 -4.01 -22.44
C GLY A 276 12.46 -3.67 -21.66
N MET A 277 11.30 -4.16 -22.11
CA MET A 277 10.03 -3.83 -21.46
C MET A 277 9.99 -4.34 -20.02
N ALA A 278 9.36 -3.60 -19.14
CA ALA A 278 9.06 -4.00 -17.77
C ALA A 278 7.64 -3.54 -17.44
N ARG A 279 6.73 -4.50 -17.24
CA ARG A 279 5.35 -4.25 -16.79
C ARG A 279 5.14 -4.88 -15.42
N ASP A 280 4.20 -5.81 -15.30
CA ASP A 280 3.95 -6.58 -14.09
C ASP A 280 5.23 -7.04 -13.42
N MET A 281 5.40 -6.75 -12.12
CA MET A 281 6.68 -6.96 -11.45
C MET A 281 6.60 -7.36 -9.97
N ASN A 282 7.71 -7.91 -9.49
CA ASN A 282 8.01 -8.22 -8.09
C ASN A 282 9.46 -7.88 -7.73
N LEU A 283 9.77 -7.84 -6.44
CA LEU A 283 11.13 -7.70 -5.89
C LEU A 283 11.42 -8.83 -4.91
N PHE A 284 12.68 -9.25 -4.86
CA PHE A 284 13.17 -10.22 -3.88
C PHE A 284 14.56 -9.84 -3.40
N VAL A 285 14.75 -9.79 -2.08
CA VAL A 285 16.07 -9.64 -1.46
C VAL A 285 16.45 -10.97 -0.86
N ASP A 286 17.55 -11.55 -1.36
CA ASP A 286 18.04 -12.82 -0.87
C ASP A 286 18.77 -12.66 0.47
N SER A 287 19.01 -13.78 1.14
CA SER A 287 19.76 -13.90 2.38
C SER A 287 21.17 -13.30 2.32
N ASP A 288 21.81 -13.33 1.13
CA ASP A 288 23.11 -12.73 0.86
C ASP A 288 23.05 -11.23 0.54
N LYS A 289 21.87 -10.62 0.64
CA LYS A 289 21.57 -9.21 0.32
C LYS A 289 21.66 -8.86 -1.16
N THR A 290 21.72 -9.84 -2.06
CA THR A 290 21.46 -9.60 -3.48
C THR A 290 19.98 -9.33 -3.69
N ALA A 291 19.65 -8.22 -4.35
CA ALA A 291 18.27 -7.92 -4.73
C ALA A 291 18.02 -8.26 -6.20
N TYR A 292 16.81 -8.73 -6.48
CA TYR A 292 16.35 -9.11 -7.80
C TYR A 292 15.03 -8.42 -8.11
N ILE A 293 14.87 -8.03 -9.36
CA ILE A 293 13.61 -7.59 -9.95
C ILE A 293 13.10 -8.70 -10.88
N ILE A 294 11.82 -9.03 -10.76
CA ILE A 294 11.14 -10.05 -11.55
C ILE A 294 10.05 -9.34 -12.33
N TYR A 295 10.00 -9.47 -13.65
CA TYR A 295 9.10 -8.64 -14.46
C TYR A 295 8.68 -9.26 -15.78
N SER A 296 7.49 -8.91 -16.25
CA SER A 296 7.01 -9.25 -17.60
C SER A 296 7.63 -8.31 -18.64
N SER A 297 8.20 -8.91 -19.69
CA SER A 297 8.87 -8.23 -20.79
C SER A 297 8.44 -8.81 -22.14
N GLU A 298 8.99 -8.28 -23.23
CA GLU A 298 8.73 -8.72 -24.61
C GLU A 298 7.23 -8.77 -24.93
N GLU A 299 6.53 -7.65 -24.69
CA GLU A 299 5.06 -7.56 -24.82
C GLU A 299 4.31 -8.59 -23.96
N ASN A 300 4.77 -8.74 -22.71
CA ASN A 300 4.27 -9.69 -21.70
C ASN A 300 4.45 -11.16 -22.07
N LEU A 301 5.21 -11.49 -23.12
CA LEU A 301 5.40 -12.87 -23.58
C LEU A 301 6.42 -13.64 -22.73
N THR A 302 7.33 -12.93 -22.04
CA THR A 302 8.47 -13.54 -21.36
C THR A 302 8.68 -12.89 -19.99
N LEU A 303 8.81 -13.71 -18.93
CA LEU A 303 9.25 -13.21 -17.62
C LEU A 303 10.77 -13.11 -17.57
N TYR A 304 11.28 -12.06 -16.94
CA TYR A 304 12.69 -11.85 -16.67
C TYR A 304 12.94 -11.83 -15.17
N ILE A 305 14.14 -12.25 -14.77
CA ILE A 305 14.68 -12.02 -13.42
C ILE A 305 16.04 -11.35 -13.61
N SER A 306 16.24 -10.18 -13.02
CA SER A 306 17.49 -9.41 -13.14
C SER A 306 18.01 -9.00 -11.78
N LYS A 307 19.35 -8.99 -11.61
CA LYS A 307 20.02 -8.47 -10.42
C LYS A 307 19.97 -6.95 -10.37
N LEU A 308 19.84 -6.41 -9.16
CA LEU A 308 19.99 -4.99 -8.87
C LEU A 308 21.39 -4.67 -8.33
N ASN A 309 21.81 -3.41 -8.46
CA ASN A 309 23.06 -2.90 -7.87
C ASN A 309 23.00 -2.86 -6.34
N GLU A 310 24.11 -2.55 -5.67
CA GLU A 310 24.18 -2.58 -4.19
C GLU A 310 23.29 -1.53 -3.51
N GLU A 311 22.88 -0.49 -4.21
CA GLU A 311 21.95 0.55 -3.75
C GLU A 311 20.48 0.17 -4.02
N TYR A 312 20.24 -0.93 -4.74
CA TYR A 312 18.94 -1.40 -5.23
C TYR A 312 18.16 -0.43 -6.12
N THR A 313 18.81 0.58 -6.67
CA THR A 313 18.14 1.64 -7.47
C THR A 313 18.29 1.46 -8.98
N TYR A 314 19.20 0.57 -9.41
CA TYR A 314 19.47 0.24 -10.81
C TYR A 314 19.76 -1.26 -10.98
N LEU A 315 19.77 -1.71 -12.23
CA LEU A 315 20.31 -3.04 -12.57
C LEU A 315 21.78 -3.14 -12.14
N ALA A 316 22.22 -4.34 -11.77
CA ALA A 316 23.61 -4.59 -11.37
C ALA A 316 24.60 -4.30 -12.51
N SER A 317 24.22 -4.67 -13.73
CA SER A 317 24.93 -4.40 -14.98
C SER A 317 23.98 -3.73 -15.96
N PRO A 318 24.41 -2.69 -16.70
CA PRO A 318 23.57 -2.07 -17.70
C PRO A 318 23.26 -3.06 -18.84
N PRO A 319 22.10 -2.94 -19.54
CA PRO A 319 21.65 -3.95 -20.51
C PRO A 319 22.65 -4.32 -21.60
N GLU A 320 23.50 -3.39 -22.01
CA GLU A 320 24.54 -3.57 -23.02
C GLU A 320 25.75 -4.43 -22.56
N GLU A 321 25.97 -4.51 -21.25
CA GLU A 321 27.08 -5.24 -20.63
C GLU A 321 26.61 -6.49 -19.86
N ALA A 322 25.31 -6.57 -19.54
CA ALA A 322 24.75 -7.65 -18.74
C ALA A 322 24.95 -9.05 -19.37
N VAL A 323 25.34 -10.01 -18.55
CA VAL A 323 25.60 -11.40 -18.94
C VAL A 323 24.41 -12.29 -18.62
N TYR A 324 23.84 -12.95 -19.63
CA TYR A 324 22.75 -13.91 -19.45
C TYR A 324 23.22 -15.12 -18.62
N GLY A 325 22.43 -15.51 -17.61
CA GLY A 325 22.76 -16.57 -16.65
C GLY A 325 23.57 -16.09 -15.45
N GLU A 326 24.12 -14.86 -15.49
CA GLU A 326 24.86 -14.26 -14.36
C GLU A 326 24.14 -13.04 -13.80
N ASP A 327 23.76 -12.08 -14.66
CA ASP A 327 23.10 -10.83 -14.28
C ASP A 327 21.57 -10.89 -14.44
N PHE A 328 21.11 -11.67 -15.41
CA PHE A 328 19.68 -11.87 -15.66
C PHE A 328 19.39 -13.19 -16.36
N ILE A 329 18.15 -13.66 -16.23
CA ILE A 329 17.60 -14.81 -16.96
C ILE A 329 16.21 -14.51 -17.53
N ARG A 330 15.76 -15.38 -18.44
CA ARG A 330 14.44 -15.37 -19.08
C ARG A 330 13.72 -16.65 -18.77
N LEU A 331 12.44 -16.58 -18.40
CA LEU A 331 11.62 -17.74 -18.07
C LEU A 331 10.56 -17.96 -19.14
N TYR A 332 10.60 -19.14 -19.76
CA TYR A 332 9.61 -19.64 -20.72
C TYR A 332 9.15 -18.60 -21.77
N PRO A 333 10.03 -18.16 -22.69
CA PRO A 333 9.66 -17.21 -23.74
C PRO A 333 8.41 -17.66 -24.52
N GLY A 334 7.44 -16.76 -24.67
CA GLY A 334 6.16 -17.02 -25.34
C GLY A 334 5.08 -17.65 -24.45
N ALA A 335 5.37 -17.98 -23.19
CA ALA A 335 4.38 -18.53 -22.26
C ALA A 335 3.35 -17.49 -21.77
N GLN A 336 3.63 -16.21 -21.99
CA GLN A 336 2.73 -15.10 -21.72
C GLN A 336 2.20 -15.07 -20.27
N ARG A 337 3.16 -14.99 -19.34
CA ARG A 337 2.92 -14.97 -17.88
C ARG A 337 3.12 -13.56 -17.31
N GLU A 338 2.36 -13.25 -16.28
CA GLU A 338 2.35 -11.95 -15.60
C GLU A 338 2.14 -12.09 -14.09
N ALA A 339 2.02 -10.97 -13.39
CA ALA A 339 1.76 -10.91 -11.95
C ALA A 339 2.71 -11.77 -11.08
N PRO A 340 4.04 -11.68 -11.27
CA PRO A 340 4.98 -12.55 -10.59
C PRO A 340 4.93 -12.34 -9.07
N ALA A 341 5.04 -13.42 -8.29
CA ALA A 341 5.20 -13.39 -6.83
C ALA A 341 6.23 -14.44 -6.41
N VAL A 342 7.40 -13.99 -5.97
CA VAL A 342 8.54 -14.86 -5.66
C VAL A 342 8.75 -14.93 -4.15
N PHE A 343 9.15 -16.10 -3.66
CA PHE A 343 9.53 -16.33 -2.27
C PHE A 343 10.52 -17.49 -2.17
N GLN A 344 11.11 -17.68 -0.99
CA GLN A 344 12.02 -18.78 -0.71
C GLN A 344 11.46 -19.65 0.42
N ARG A 345 11.67 -20.96 0.32
CA ARG A 345 11.33 -21.94 1.37
C ARG A 345 12.33 -23.09 1.32
N ASP A 346 12.86 -23.50 2.48
CA ASP A 346 13.80 -24.63 2.62
C ASP A 346 14.97 -24.60 1.62
N GLY A 347 15.53 -23.41 1.37
CA GLY A 347 16.65 -23.21 0.44
C GLY A 347 16.30 -23.30 -1.05
N LYS A 348 15.02 -23.39 -1.40
CA LYS A 348 14.52 -23.35 -2.78
C LYS A 348 13.72 -22.08 -3.04
N TYR A 349 13.74 -21.63 -4.29
CA TYR A 349 13.00 -20.47 -4.75
C TYR A 349 11.72 -20.91 -5.44
N TYR A 350 10.65 -20.17 -5.21
CA TYR A 350 9.32 -20.39 -5.75
C TYR A 350 8.84 -19.11 -6.41
N LEU A 351 8.19 -19.22 -7.57
CA LEU A 351 7.60 -18.09 -8.29
C LEU A 351 6.19 -18.46 -8.71
N LEU A 352 5.20 -17.68 -8.29
CA LEU A 352 3.83 -17.74 -8.81
C LEU A 352 3.65 -16.71 -9.91
N SER A 353 2.75 -17.00 -10.85
CA SER A 353 2.35 -16.08 -11.91
C SER A 353 0.91 -16.36 -12.34
N SER A 354 0.24 -15.38 -12.94
CA SER A 354 -0.97 -15.58 -13.74
C SER A 354 -0.65 -15.65 -15.23
N GLY A 355 -1.61 -16.08 -16.06
CA GLY A 355 -1.61 -15.78 -17.49
C GLY A 355 -2.02 -14.34 -17.74
N CYS A 356 -1.89 -13.90 -19.00
CA CYS A 356 -2.18 -12.52 -19.43
C CYS A 356 -3.57 -12.39 -20.08
N THR A 357 -4.61 -12.09 -19.30
CA THR A 357 -6.00 -11.96 -19.79
C THR A 357 -6.69 -10.66 -19.34
N GLY A 358 -5.90 -9.59 -19.13
CA GLY A 358 -6.40 -8.34 -18.57
C GLY A 358 -7.04 -8.57 -17.21
N TRP A 359 -8.22 -7.99 -16.98
CA TRP A 359 -8.93 -8.10 -15.69
C TRP A 359 -9.60 -9.46 -15.43
N THR A 360 -9.71 -10.33 -16.45
CA THR A 360 -10.36 -11.63 -16.27
C THR A 360 -9.40 -12.57 -15.52
N PRO A 361 -9.79 -13.14 -14.37
CA PRO A 361 -8.92 -14.05 -13.64
C PRO A 361 -8.72 -15.35 -14.43
N ASN A 362 -7.58 -16.01 -14.21
CA ASN A 362 -7.16 -17.17 -15.00
C ASN A 362 -6.30 -18.13 -14.15
N GLN A 363 -5.81 -19.18 -14.80
CA GLN A 363 -5.06 -20.24 -14.16
C GLN A 363 -3.67 -19.77 -13.71
N ALA A 364 -3.41 -19.87 -12.41
CA ALA A 364 -2.08 -19.70 -11.86
C ALA A 364 -1.11 -20.78 -12.35
N ARG A 365 0.17 -20.46 -12.29
CA ARG A 365 1.25 -21.43 -12.35
C ARG A 365 2.29 -21.07 -11.32
N TYR A 366 2.90 -22.08 -10.71
CA TYR A 366 4.09 -21.90 -9.91
C TYR A 366 5.29 -22.62 -10.50
N TYR A 367 6.46 -22.10 -10.16
CA TYR A 367 7.75 -22.57 -10.64
C TYR A 367 8.69 -22.75 -9.46
N MET A 368 9.65 -23.67 -9.58
CA MET A 368 10.66 -23.94 -8.56
C MET A 368 12.07 -23.90 -9.13
N SER A 369 13.01 -23.38 -8.37
CA SER A 369 14.45 -23.38 -8.72
C SER A 369 15.33 -23.54 -7.48
N ASP A 370 16.52 -24.09 -7.67
CA ASP A 370 17.59 -24.12 -6.66
C ASP A 370 18.40 -22.80 -6.62
N SER A 371 18.21 -21.90 -7.59
CA SER A 371 18.90 -20.61 -7.67
C SER A 371 18.08 -19.56 -8.43
N MET A 372 18.10 -18.31 -7.99
CA MET A 372 17.42 -17.20 -8.68
C MET A 372 17.85 -17.06 -10.15
N MET A 373 19.13 -17.29 -10.45
CA MET A 373 19.70 -17.24 -11.81
C MET A 373 19.77 -18.63 -12.48
N GLY A 374 19.16 -19.65 -11.88
CA GLY A 374 19.18 -21.03 -12.36
C GLY A 374 18.04 -21.37 -13.32
N GLU A 375 17.90 -22.67 -13.60
CA GLU A 375 16.74 -23.20 -14.32
C GLU A 375 15.52 -23.29 -13.40
N TRP A 376 14.40 -22.75 -13.87
CA TRP A 376 13.12 -22.81 -13.16
C TRP A 376 12.23 -23.90 -13.75
N LEU A 377 11.80 -24.85 -12.93
CA LEU A 377 10.90 -25.94 -13.31
C LEU A 377 9.44 -25.50 -13.15
N ASN A 378 8.63 -25.70 -14.19
CA ASN A 378 7.19 -25.47 -14.14
C ASN A 378 6.50 -26.60 -13.38
N MET A 379 5.87 -26.27 -12.26
CA MET A 379 5.24 -27.23 -11.37
C MET A 379 3.71 -27.30 -11.57
N GLY A 380 3.16 -26.51 -12.49
CA GLY A 380 1.73 -26.48 -12.78
C GLY A 380 0.95 -25.53 -11.89
N ASP A 381 -0.35 -25.80 -11.76
CA ASP A 381 -1.31 -24.96 -11.05
C ASP A 381 -1.38 -25.37 -9.57
N PRO A 382 -1.11 -24.48 -8.60
CA PRO A 382 -1.17 -24.81 -7.18
C PRO A 382 -2.60 -24.79 -6.61
N CYS A 383 -3.62 -24.38 -7.35
CA CYS A 383 -4.96 -24.14 -6.81
C CYS A 383 -5.77 -25.43 -6.70
N ILE A 384 -5.91 -25.96 -5.48
CA ILE A 384 -6.63 -27.21 -5.25
C ILE A 384 -8.12 -26.94 -5.04
N GLY A 385 -8.95 -27.60 -5.86
CA GLY A 385 -10.41 -27.46 -5.82
C GLY A 385 -10.94 -26.28 -6.62
N ASP A 386 -10.08 -25.48 -7.26
CA ASP A 386 -10.50 -24.42 -8.18
C ASP A 386 -10.86 -24.99 -9.56
N THR A 387 -12.06 -25.53 -9.71
CA THR A 387 -12.52 -26.09 -10.99
C THR A 387 -12.72 -25.05 -12.10
N ALA A 388 -12.76 -23.76 -11.76
CA ALA A 388 -12.90 -22.68 -12.74
C ALA A 388 -11.55 -22.28 -13.36
N ALA A 389 -10.43 -22.70 -12.76
CA ALA A 389 -9.08 -22.30 -13.14
C ALA A 389 -8.94 -20.77 -13.20
N THR A 390 -9.41 -20.08 -12.14
CA THR A 390 -9.39 -18.63 -12.00
C THR A 390 -8.59 -18.16 -10.80
N THR A 391 -7.82 -19.05 -10.17
CA THR A 391 -7.09 -18.79 -8.93
C THR A 391 -8.04 -18.25 -7.87
N PHE A 392 -9.19 -18.92 -7.68
CA PHE A 392 -10.27 -18.48 -6.78
C PHE A 392 -10.80 -17.06 -7.07
N ASN A 393 -10.86 -16.71 -8.36
CA ASN A 393 -11.16 -15.37 -8.87
C ASN A 393 -10.20 -14.31 -8.33
N SER A 394 -8.90 -14.54 -8.47
CA SER A 394 -7.87 -13.58 -8.10
C SER A 394 -6.65 -13.66 -9.00
N GLN A 395 -5.75 -12.69 -8.84
CA GLN A 395 -4.48 -12.61 -9.53
C GLN A 395 -3.37 -12.37 -8.50
N SER A 396 -2.26 -13.11 -8.59
CA SER A 396 -1.15 -13.02 -7.64
C SER A 396 -0.56 -11.62 -7.55
N THR A 397 -0.06 -11.23 -6.38
CA THR A 397 0.78 -10.03 -6.25
C THR A 397 1.91 -10.17 -5.23
N CYS A 398 1.73 -10.99 -4.20
CA CYS A 398 2.75 -11.21 -3.18
C CYS A 398 2.60 -12.59 -2.55
N VAL A 399 3.71 -13.18 -2.12
CA VAL A 399 3.73 -14.27 -1.13
C VAL A 399 4.72 -13.85 -0.05
N PHE A 400 4.32 -13.91 1.20
CA PHE A 400 5.15 -13.50 2.33
C PHE A 400 4.98 -14.44 3.52
N GLN A 401 5.98 -14.48 4.39
CA GLN A 401 5.92 -15.27 5.62
C GLN A 401 5.23 -14.45 6.72
N GLY A 402 4.25 -15.03 7.41
CA GLY A 402 3.56 -14.45 8.56
C GLY A 402 4.30 -14.63 9.89
N PRO A 403 3.75 -14.13 11.00
CA PRO A 403 4.42 -14.08 12.31
C PRO A 403 4.81 -15.44 12.88
N THR A 404 4.08 -16.49 12.53
CA THR A 404 4.26 -17.85 13.04
C THR A 404 5.05 -18.75 12.08
N GLY A 405 5.50 -18.19 10.95
CA GLY A 405 6.26 -18.91 9.92
C GLY A 405 5.40 -19.42 8.76
N ASP A 406 4.08 -19.31 8.83
CA ASP A 406 3.15 -19.61 7.75
C ASP A 406 3.45 -18.78 6.51
N LEU A 407 3.39 -19.38 5.32
CA LEU A 407 3.46 -18.63 4.06
C LEU A 407 2.05 -18.22 3.66
N ILE A 408 1.88 -16.96 3.24
CA ILE A 408 0.60 -16.36 2.92
C ILE A 408 0.63 -15.87 1.47
N TYR A 409 -0.26 -16.43 0.66
CA TYR A 409 -0.55 -15.93 -0.69
C TYR A 409 -1.40 -14.68 -0.57
N MET A 410 -1.05 -13.65 -1.34
CA MET A 410 -1.84 -12.45 -1.53
C MET A 410 -2.11 -12.26 -3.02
N GLY A 411 -3.40 -12.15 -3.35
CA GLY A 411 -3.87 -11.78 -4.68
C GLY A 411 -5.01 -10.78 -4.65
N ASP A 412 -5.21 -10.10 -5.79
CA ASP A 412 -6.28 -9.14 -6.00
C ASP A 412 -7.45 -9.80 -6.74
N ARG A 413 -8.67 -9.61 -6.24
CA ARG A 413 -9.92 -9.83 -6.95
C ARG A 413 -10.36 -8.51 -7.56
N TRP A 414 -9.89 -8.26 -8.78
CA TRP A 414 -10.15 -7.03 -9.50
C TRP A 414 -11.63 -6.82 -9.84
N ASN A 415 -12.11 -5.59 -9.65
CA ASN A 415 -13.39 -5.11 -10.13
C ASN A 415 -13.16 -3.98 -11.14
N SER A 416 -13.09 -4.31 -12.43
CA SER A 416 -12.76 -3.34 -13.48
C SER A 416 -13.80 -2.20 -13.63
N ASP A 417 -15.06 -2.45 -13.25
CA ASP A 417 -16.12 -1.44 -13.31
C ASP A 417 -16.02 -0.44 -12.14
N LYS A 418 -15.36 -0.84 -11.05
CA LYS A 418 -15.17 -0.03 -9.85
C LYS A 418 -13.91 -0.46 -9.11
N LEU A 419 -12.74 0.00 -9.57
CA LEU A 419 -11.43 -0.43 -9.04
C LEU A 419 -11.29 -0.24 -7.53
N SER A 420 -11.87 0.83 -6.96
CA SER A 420 -11.89 1.08 -5.51
C SER A 420 -12.61 0.00 -4.69
N ASP A 421 -13.39 -0.84 -5.37
CA ASP A 421 -14.17 -1.93 -4.78
C ASP A 421 -13.59 -3.31 -5.12
N SER A 422 -12.37 -3.36 -5.69
CA SER A 422 -11.58 -4.60 -5.79
C SER A 422 -11.25 -5.14 -4.39
N ARG A 423 -11.05 -6.45 -4.26
CA ARG A 423 -10.90 -7.15 -2.97
C ARG A 423 -9.60 -7.92 -2.88
N TYR A 424 -9.25 -8.33 -1.68
CA TYR A 424 -8.00 -9.06 -1.40
C TYR A 424 -8.30 -10.52 -1.08
N ILE A 425 -7.58 -11.44 -1.73
CA ILE A 425 -7.62 -12.87 -1.46
C ILE A 425 -6.32 -13.26 -0.78
N TRP A 426 -6.38 -13.43 0.54
CA TRP A 426 -5.25 -13.89 1.34
C TRP A 426 -5.51 -15.33 1.78
N LEU A 427 -4.65 -16.26 1.37
CA LEU A 427 -4.82 -17.69 1.65
C LEU A 427 -3.51 -18.28 2.17
N PRO A 428 -3.57 -19.30 3.05
CA PRO A 428 -2.36 -19.99 3.46
C PRO A 428 -1.78 -20.79 2.30
N VAL A 429 -0.47 -20.71 2.16
CA VAL A 429 0.32 -21.54 1.26
C VAL A 429 0.72 -22.79 2.02
N THR A 430 0.25 -23.95 1.55
CA THR A 430 0.56 -25.25 2.14
C THR A 430 1.37 -26.10 1.17
N PHE A 431 1.92 -27.21 1.66
CA PHE A 431 2.69 -28.14 0.85
C PHE A 431 2.19 -29.57 1.09
N SER A 432 2.03 -30.33 0.01
CA SER A 432 1.67 -31.75 0.09
C SER A 432 2.81 -32.59 0.68
N GLU A 433 2.54 -33.87 0.97
CA GLU A 433 3.58 -34.81 1.42
C GLU A 433 4.72 -34.97 0.40
N ASP A 434 4.42 -34.79 -0.89
CA ASP A 434 5.39 -34.83 -1.99
C ASP A 434 6.12 -33.48 -2.20
N GLY A 435 5.80 -32.46 -1.39
CA GLY A 435 6.43 -31.14 -1.43
C GLY A 435 5.90 -30.19 -2.50
N GLU A 436 4.74 -30.49 -3.09
CA GLU A 436 4.07 -29.62 -4.06
C GLU A 436 3.32 -28.50 -3.35
N MET A 437 3.40 -27.28 -3.87
CA MET A 437 2.69 -26.14 -3.32
C MET A 437 1.18 -26.25 -3.58
N GLU A 438 0.38 -25.98 -2.55
CA GLU A 438 -1.07 -26.01 -2.60
C GLU A 438 -1.69 -24.72 -2.05
N LEU A 439 -2.62 -24.15 -2.81
CA LEU A 439 -3.56 -23.11 -2.37
C LEU A 439 -4.95 -23.71 -2.29
N ARG A 440 -5.61 -23.57 -1.14
CA ARG A 440 -6.97 -24.04 -0.89
C ARG A 440 -7.83 -22.88 -0.41
N TRP A 441 -9.04 -22.77 -0.95
CA TRP A 441 -9.99 -21.76 -0.51
C TRP A 441 -10.38 -21.96 0.96
N GLN A 442 -10.39 -20.86 1.71
CA GLN A 442 -10.95 -20.78 3.07
C GLN A 442 -11.84 -19.54 3.14
N ASN A 443 -13.07 -19.69 3.66
CA ASN A 443 -13.98 -18.55 3.83
C ASN A 443 -13.50 -17.60 4.94
N GLU A 444 -12.86 -18.18 5.96
CA GLU A 444 -12.29 -17.50 7.10
C GLU A 444 -11.13 -18.34 7.62
N TRP A 445 -10.01 -17.72 8.02
CA TRP A 445 -8.89 -18.43 8.61
C TRP A 445 -8.00 -17.53 9.48
N LYS A 446 -7.17 -18.15 10.32
CA LYS A 446 -6.17 -17.48 11.17
C LYS A 446 -4.82 -18.14 10.92
N TYR A 447 -3.73 -17.37 10.96
CA TYR A 447 -2.40 -17.97 11.05
C TYR A 447 -2.23 -18.59 12.45
N GLU A 448 -1.56 -19.73 12.55
CA GLU A 448 -1.40 -20.51 13.79
C GLU A 448 0.03 -20.50 14.30
#